data_AF-A0AAV4HKX1-F1
#
_entry.id   AF-A0AAV4HKX1-F1
#
_cell.length_a   1.000
_cell.length_b   1.000
_cell.length_c   1.000
_cell.angle_alpha   90.00
_cell.angle_beta   90.00
_cell.angle_gamma   90.00
#
_symmetry.space_group_name_H-M   'P 1'
#
loop_
_entity.id
_entity.type
_entity.pdbx_description
1 polymer ?
#
loop_
_entity_poly.entity_id
_entity_poly.type
_entity_poly.pdbx_seq_one_letter_code
_entity_poly.pdbx_strand_id
1 'polypeptide(L)'
;MQYFSKECFMFYLHNSLTPTGTNLDQCGFRGCPMLGHSYDTEKARHQQIPFDSSNIAMTYTSLASLLILGDDLSRVHKKAVIQGVKSLQQADGSFVSVLEGSEYDMRFVYCACCICHMLNDWSGVDMDKAASYIVQSLSYEGAFGQRPFNEAHGIFIDIRYSKQGVLGASGTG
;
A
#
# COMPACT_ATOMS: atom_id res chain seq x y z
N MET A 1 -13.84 5.74 -24.07
CA MET A 1 -13.88 6.53 -22.82
C MET A 1 -13.22 5.84 -21.63
N GLN A 2 -13.40 4.52 -21.42
CA GLN A 2 -12.79 3.79 -20.28
C GLN A 2 -11.24 3.81 -20.27
N TYR A 3 -10.60 3.74 -21.44
CA TYR A 3 -9.14 3.83 -21.54
C TYR A 3 -8.57 5.19 -21.10
N PHE A 4 -9.32 6.28 -21.33
CA PHE A 4 -8.87 7.63 -21.03
C PHE A 4 -8.88 7.90 -19.51
N SER A 5 -9.85 7.35 -18.76
CA SER A 5 -9.86 7.51 -17.30
C SER A 5 -8.78 6.68 -16.61
N LYS A 6 -8.47 5.48 -17.11
CA LYS A 6 -7.39 4.61 -16.59
C LYS A 6 -6.02 5.27 -16.72
N GLU A 7 -5.74 5.83 -17.91
CA GLU A 7 -4.50 6.54 -18.20
C GLU A 7 -4.31 7.75 -17.28
N CYS A 8 -5.33 8.62 -17.16
CA CYS A 8 -5.25 9.79 -16.28
C CYS A 8 -5.02 9.39 -14.81
N PHE A 9 -5.68 8.35 -14.31
CA PHE A 9 -5.52 7.94 -12.91
C PHE A 9 -4.14 7.36 -12.62
N MET A 10 -3.60 6.55 -13.55
CA MET A 10 -2.22 6.06 -13.47
C MET A 10 -1.20 7.18 -13.56
N PHE A 11 -1.35 8.09 -14.51
CA PHE A 11 -0.30 9.07 -14.79
C PHE A 11 -0.22 10.21 -13.78
N TYR A 12 -1.34 10.62 -13.19
CA TYR A 12 -1.33 11.72 -12.22
C TYR A 12 -0.87 11.28 -10.82
N LEU A 13 -0.98 9.99 -10.51
CA LEU A 13 -0.74 9.51 -9.16
C LEU A 13 0.44 8.53 -9.08
N HIS A 14 0.91 7.90 -10.15
CA HIS A 14 2.01 6.93 -10.04
C HIS A 14 3.37 7.63 -9.83
N ASN A 15 3.97 7.43 -8.65
CA ASN A 15 5.38 7.68 -8.42
C ASN A 15 6.19 6.61 -9.13
N SER A 16 6.75 7.01 -10.29
CA SER A 16 7.50 6.13 -11.17
C SER A 16 8.94 5.98 -10.69
N LEU A 17 9.50 4.79 -10.90
CA LEU A 17 10.91 4.53 -10.62
C LEU A 17 11.79 5.54 -11.36
N THR A 18 12.76 6.13 -10.66
CA THR A 18 13.79 6.91 -11.35
C THR A 18 14.54 6.03 -12.35
N PRO A 19 15.03 6.58 -13.48
CA PRO A 19 15.85 5.82 -14.44
C PRO A 19 17.08 5.17 -13.82
N THR A 20 17.55 5.71 -12.69
CA THR A 20 18.67 5.20 -11.89
C THR A 20 18.30 4.11 -10.89
N GLY A 21 17.00 3.83 -10.68
CA GLY A 21 16.52 2.82 -9.73
C GLY A 21 16.74 3.17 -8.25
N THR A 22 17.05 4.42 -7.94
CA THR A 22 17.46 4.89 -6.62
C THR A 22 16.30 5.21 -5.67
N ASN A 23 15.04 5.13 -6.14
CA ASN A 23 13.84 5.60 -5.44
C ASN A 23 12.84 4.46 -5.13
N LEU A 24 13.33 3.22 -5.01
CA LEU A 24 12.47 2.03 -4.80
C LEU A 24 11.60 2.11 -3.54
N ASP A 25 12.06 2.86 -2.54
CA ASP A 25 11.45 3.12 -1.24
C ASP A 25 10.29 4.13 -1.29
N GLN A 26 10.19 4.94 -2.34
CA GLN A 26 9.17 6.00 -2.50
C GLN A 26 8.17 5.69 -3.63
N CYS A 27 8.28 4.52 -4.25
CA CYS A 27 7.43 4.08 -5.35
C CYS A 27 6.01 3.69 -4.88
N GLY A 28 4.99 4.13 -5.64
CA GLY A 28 3.59 3.85 -5.32
C GLY A 28 2.66 4.88 -5.93
N PHE A 29 1.51 5.15 -5.30
CA PHE A 29 0.61 6.22 -5.73
C PHE A 29 0.62 7.42 -4.77
N ARG A 30 0.63 8.62 -5.33
CA ARG A 30 0.70 9.91 -4.65
C ARG A 30 -0.61 10.26 -3.96
N GLY A 31 -0.48 11.02 -2.86
CA GLY A 31 -1.56 11.67 -2.13
C GLY A 31 -2.39 12.63 -2.98
N CYS A 32 -1.69 13.46 -3.76
CA CYS A 32 -2.24 14.61 -4.45
C CYS A 32 -1.35 14.97 -5.66
N PRO A 33 -1.92 15.38 -6.80
CA PRO A 33 -1.13 15.86 -7.94
C PRO A 33 -0.52 17.26 -7.74
N MET A 34 -0.89 17.99 -6.68
CA MET A 34 -0.59 19.42 -6.50
C MET A 34 0.81 19.71 -5.93
N LEU A 35 1.68 18.71 -5.74
CA LEU A 35 3.03 18.91 -5.17
C LEU A 35 4.04 19.59 -6.12
N GLY A 36 3.57 20.38 -7.10
CA GLY A 36 4.45 21.16 -8.00
C GLY A 36 4.87 20.44 -9.28
N HIS A 37 4.20 19.34 -9.63
CA HIS A 37 4.39 18.67 -10.92
C HIS A 37 3.89 19.55 -12.06
N SER A 38 4.65 19.60 -13.16
CA SER A 38 4.21 20.27 -14.37
C SER A 38 2.91 19.63 -14.89
N TYR A 39 1.97 20.44 -15.40
CA TYR A 39 0.81 19.93 -16.13
C TYR A 39 1.22 19.19 -17.41
N ASP A 40 2.43 19.45 -17.91
CA ASP A 40 3.01 18.77 -19.07
C ASP A 40 3.48 17.35 -18.69
N THR A 41 2.78 16.37 -19.21
CA THR A 41 2.90 14.93 -18.87
C THR A 41 4.30 14.36 -19.04
N GLU A 42 5.03 14.76 -20.09
CA GLU A 42 6.38 14.25 -20.35
C GLU A 42 7.40 14.88 -19.39
N LYS A 43 7.16 16.12 -18.94
CA LYS A 43 8.03 16.79 -17.96
C LYS A 43 7.78 16.26 -16.55
N ALA A 44 6.52 16.02 -16.18
CA ALA A 44 6.16 15.50 -14.86
C ALA A 44 6.78 14.12 -14.57
N ARG A 45 6.89 13.24 -15.58
CA ARG A 45 7.52 11.91 -15.42
C ARG A 45 9.00 11.97 -15.02
N HIS A 46 9.70 13.02 -15.44
CA HIS A 46 11.14 13.18 -15.22
C HIS A 46 11.46 14.18 -14.10
N GLN A 47 10.44 14.82 -13.54
CA GLN A 47 10.59 15.82 -12.50
C GLN A 47 10.74 15.14 -11.14
N GLN A 48 11.94 15.20 -10.58
CA GLN A 48 12.20 14.79 -9.20
C GLN A 48 11.79 15.94 -8.29
N ILE A 49 10.67 15.76 -7.59
CA ILE A 49 10.22 16.73 -6.59
C ILE A 49 10.71 16.24 -5.22
N PRO A 50 11.39 17.10 -4.44
CA PRO A 50 11.73 16.76 -3.06
C PRO A 50 10.47 16.36 -2.29
N PHE A 51 10.54 15.26 -1.54
CA PHE A 51 9.42 14.71 -0.74
C PHE A 51 8.24 14.16 -1.55
N ASP A 52 8.48 13.77 -2.81
CA ASP A 52 7.48 13.09 -3.63
C ASP A 52 7.43 11.59 -3.31
N SER A 53 6.81 11.27 -2.19
CA SER A 53 6.67 9.91 -1.69
C SER A 53 5.28 9.34 -1.96
N SER A 54 5.22 8.01 -2.09
CA SER A 54 3.96 7.30 -2.18
C SER A 54 3.19 7.34 -0.86
N ASN A 55 1.86 7.43 -0.96
CA ASN A 55 0.96 7.24 0.17
C ASN A 55 0.30 5.85 0.09
N ILE A 56 0.32 5.10 1.19
CA ILE A 56 -0.20 3.73 1.19
C ILE A 56 -1.73 3.65 0.97
N ALA A 57 -2.50 4.59 1.51
CA ALA A 57 -3.95 4.63 1.34
C ALA A 57 -4.34 4.95 -0.12
N MET A 58 -3.58 5.84 -0.75
CA MET A 58 -3.76 6.14 -2.18
C MET A 58 -3.31 4.99 -3.07
N THR A 59 -2.26 4.27 -2.68
CA THR A 59 -1.80 3.06 -3.38
C THR A 59 -2.86 1.97 -3.34
N TYR A 60 -3.51 1.76 -2.20
CA TYR A 60 -4.66 0.86 -2.11
C TYR A 60 -5.83 1.32 -3.00
N THR A 61 -6.26 2.58 -2.87
CA THR A 61 -7.45 3.10 -3.57
C THR A 61 -7.26 3.09 -5.09
N SER A 62 -6.05 3.40 -5.56
CA SER A 62 -5.71 3.38 -6.98
C SER A 62 -5.72 1.96 -7.54
N LEU A 63 -5.05 1.00 -6.89
CA LEU A 63 -5.06 -0.40 -7.31
C LEU A 63 -6.49 -0.96 -7.31
N ALA A 64 -7.28 -0.67 -6.27
CA ALA A 64 -8.69 -1.06 -6.21
C ALA A 64 -9.50 -0.47 -7.37
N SER A 65 -9.33 0.83 -7.65
CA SER A 65 -10.02 1.50 -8.75
C SER A 65 -9.65 0.91 -10.10
N LEU A 66 -8.38 0.59 -10.32
CA LEU A 66 -7.89 -0.02 -11.56
C LEU A 66 -8.47 -1.42 -11.76
N LEU A 67 -8.49 -2.23 -10.69
CA LEU A 67 -9.12 -3.56 -10.72
C LEU A 67 -10.62 -3.47 -11.00
N ILE A 68 -11.34 -2.53 -10.37
CA ILE A 68 -12.78 -2.28 -10.64
C ILE A 68 -13.01 -1.89 -12.10
N LEU A 69 -12.10 -1.11 -12.69
CA LEU A 69 -12.15 -0.75 -14.11
C LEU A 69 -11.72 -1.91 -15.04
N GLY A 70 -11.39 -3.09 -14.52
CA GLY A 70 -10.94 -4.26 -15.28
C GLY A 70 -9.57 -4.06 -15.92
N ASP A 71 -8.66 -3.38 -15.22
CA ASP A 71 -7.25 -3.29 -15.62
C ASP A 71 -6.46 -4.53 -15.16
N ASP A 72 -5.43 -4.91 -15.92
CA ASP A 72 -4.60 -6.09 -15.64
C ASP A 72 -3.38 -5.78 -14.75
N LEU A 73 -3.21 -4.50 -14.38
CA LEU A 73 -2.10 -3.96 -13.60
C LEU A 73 -0.73 -4.25 -14.24
N SER A 74 -0.66 -4.60 -15.54
CA SER A 74 0.58 -4.92 -16.25
C SER A 74 1.56 -3.75 -16.29
N ARG A 75 1.01 -2.53 -16.26
CA ARG A 75 1.74 -1.26 -16.28
C ARG A 75 2.25 -0.81 -14.92
N VAL A 76 1.75 -1.42 -13.84
CA VAL A 76 2.22 -1.10 -12.49
C VAL A 76 3.53 -1.82 -12.25
N HIS A 77 4.55 -1.08 -11.80
CA HIS A 77 5.76 -1.69 -11.27
C HIS A 77 5.51 -2.35 -9.91
N LYS A 78 4.92 -3.55 -9.93
CA LYS A 78 4.50 -4.30 -8.72
C LYS A 78 5.62 -4.42 -7.69
N LYS A 79 6.84 -4.78 -8.14
CA LYS A 79 8.03 -4.88 -7.26
C LYS A 79 8.35 -3.57 -6.56
N ALA A 80 8.26 -2.45 -7.27
CA ALA A 80 8.55 -1.13 -6.71
C ALA A 80 7.48 -0.72 -5.68
N VAL A 81 6.20 -1.00 -5.97
CA VAL A 81 5.10 -0.78 -5.00
C VAL A 81 5.32 -1.60 -3.73
N ILE A 82 5.71 -2.87 -3.85
CA ILE A 82 5.98 -3.74 -2.69
C ILE A 82 7.19 -3.24 -1.89
N GLN A 83 8.24 -2.72 -2.54
CA GLN A 83 9.35 -2.08 -1.83
C GLN A 83 8.94 -0.78 -1.13
N GLY A 84 8.05 0.02 -1.73
CA GLY A 84 7.46 1.17 -1.08
C GLY A 84 6.69 0.78 0.19
N VAL A 85 5.78 -0.20 0.09
CA VAL A 85 5.03 -0.72 1.25
C VAL A 85 5.96 -1.26 2.34
N LYS A 86 7.02 -1.99 1.96
CA LYS A 86 8.04 -2.48 2.90
C LYS A 86 8.72 -1.35 3.68
N SER A 87 9.02 -0.25 3.00
CA SER A 87 9.71 0.91 3.59
C SER A 87 8.82 1.67 4.59
N LEU A 88 7.50 1.49 4.50
CA LEU A 88 6.53 2.08 5.42
C LEU A 88 6.29 1.24 6.68
N GLN A 89 6.73 -0.03 6.71
CA GLN A 89 6.57 -0.89 7.88
C GLN A 89 7.53 -0.49 9.00
N GLN A 90 6.99 -0.28 10.19
CA GLN A 90 7.73 0.08 11.40
C GLN A 90 8.18 -1.15 12.20
N ALA A 91 9.10 -0.93 13.14
CA ALA A 91 9.66 -2.01 13.96
C ALA A 91 8.63 -2.70 14.87
N ASP A 92 7.57 -1.99 15.25
CA ASP A 92 6.45 -2.49 16.06
C ASP A 92 5.39 -3.26 15.24
N GLY A 93 5.53 -3.32 13.92
CA GLY A 93 4.57 -3.95 13.02
C GLY A 93 3.47 -3.02 12.51
N SER A 94 3.45 -1.75 12.94
CA SER A 94 2.59 -0.72 12.38
C SER A 94 3.08 -0.26 11.00
N PHE A 95 2.24 0.49 10.29
CA PHE A 95 2.58 1.10 9.01
C PHE A 95 2.36 2.60 9.08
N VAL A 96 3.30 3.38 8.56
CA VAL A 96 3.12 4.82 8.34
C VAL A 96 2.47 5.07 6.99
N SER A 97 1.75 6.19 6.85
CA SER A 97 1.10 6.54 5.59
C SER A 97 2.09 6.94 4.50
N VAL A 98 3.22 7.55 4.89
CA VAL A 98 4.20 8.22 4.04
C VAL A 98 5.60 8.09 4.65
N LEU A 99 6.66 8.01 3.81
CA LEU A 99 8.04 7.74 4.23
C LEU A 99 8.63 8.83 5.14
N GLU A 100 8.24 10.08 4.94
CA GLU A 100 8.67 11.25 5.71
C GLU A 100 8.21 11.23 7.18
N GLY A 101 7.42 10.24 7.57
CA GLY A 101 6.89 10.09 8.91
C GLY A 101 5.53 10.78 9.03
N SER A 102 4.51 9.97 9.29
CA SER A 102 3.13 10.42 9.45
C SER A 102 2.45 9.68 10.60
N GLU A 103 1.12 9.79 10.67
CA GLU A 103 0.32 8.86 11.45
C GLU A 103 0.60 7.39 11.09
N TYR A 104 0.54 6.54 12.11
CA TYR A 104 0.53 5.08 12.03
C TYR A 104 -0.75 4.56 12.68
N ASP A 105 -1.42 3.60 12.05
CA ASP A 105 -2.81 3.21 12.35
C ASP A 105 -3.11 1.83 11.72
N MET A 106 -4.04 1.08 12.31
CA MET A 106 -4.65 -0.12 11.71
C MET A 106 -5.16 0.06 10.27
N ARG A 107 -5.62 1.25 9.86
CA ARG A 107 -5.99 1.57 8.47
C ARG A 107 -4.87 1.27 7.49
N PHE A 108 -3.62 1.61 7.86
CA PHE A 108 -2.47 1.41 6.99
C PHE A 108 -2.02 -0.05 6.96
N VAL A 109 -2.20 -0.77 8.08
CA VAL A 109 -2.03 -2.23 8.13
C VAL A 109 -3.01 -2.91 7.15
N TYR A 110 -4.28 -2.51 7.17
CA TYR A 110 -5.28 -3.01 6.22
C TYR A 110 -4.90 -2.70 4.77
N CYS A 111 -4.53 -1.45 4.49
CA CYS A 111 -4.10 -1.05 3.14
C CYS A 111 -2.90 -1.87 2.66
N ALA A 112 -1.89 -2.09 3.51
CA ALA A 112 -0.72 -2.91 3.20
C ALA A 112 -1.13 -4.34 2.83
N CYS A 113 -1.96 -4.98 3.65
CA CYS A 113 -2.45 -6.33 3.40
C CYS A 113 -3.25 -6.42 2.09
N CYS A 114 -4.13 -5.45 1.81
CA CYS A 114 -4.90 -5.41 0.57
C CYS A 114 -4.00 -5.24 -0.66
N ILE A 115 -2.99 -4.36 -0.60
CA ILE A 115 -2.04 -4.16 -1.69
C ILE A 115 -1.27 -5.46 -1.97
N CYS A 116 -0.73 -6.10 -0.93
CA CYS A 116 -0.04 -7.39 -1.05
C CYS A 116 -0.95 -8.47 -1.65
N HIS A 117 -2.22 -8.50 -1.24
CA HIS A 117 -3.21 -9.43 -1.79
C HIS A 117 -3.53 -9.16 -3.27
N MET A 118 -3.79 -7.90 -3.63
CA MET A 118 -4.08 -7.49 -5.03
C MET A 118 -2.90 -7.76 -5.97
N LEU A 119 -1.67 -7.60 -5.48
CA LEU A 119 -0.44 -7.85 -6.25
C LEU A 119 0.02 -9.31 -6.17
N ASN A 120 -0.58 -10.11 -5.30
CA ASN A 120 -0.20 -11.48 -4.97
C ASN A 120 1.28 -11.61 -4.56
N ASP A 121 1.80 -10.63 -3.82
CA ASP A 121 3.18 -10.58 -3.35
C ASP A 121 3.24 -10.11 -1.89
N TRP A 122 3.69 -11.01 -1.02
CA TRP A 122 3.82 -10.78 0.43
C TRP A 122 5.28 -10.63 0.87
N SER A 123 6.24 -10.64 -0.06
CA SER A 123 7.68 -10.60 0.25
C SER A 123 8.15 -9.29 0.89
N GLY A 124 7.36 -8.23 0.74
CA GLY A 124 7.65 -6.91 1.30
C GLY A 124 7.19 -6.70 2.74
N VAL A 125 6.30 -7.54 3.28
CA VAL A 125 5.65 -7.29 4.58
C VAL A 125 5.97 -8.40 5.58
N ASP A 126 6.44 -8.01 6.76
CA ASP A 126 6.55 -8.89 7.92
C ASP A 126 5.17 -9.12 8.54
N MET A 127 4.54 -10.23 8.14
CA MET A 127 3.20 -10.62 8.58
C MET A 127 3.14 -10.93 10.07
N ASP A 128 4.21 -11.44 10.66
CA ASP A 128 4.22 -11.84 12.08
C ASP A 128 4.20 -10.60 12.98
N LYS A 129 4.95 -9.56 12.60
CA LYS A 129 4.90 -8.25 13.29
C LYS A 129 3.57 -7.55 13.07
N ALA A 130 3.04 -7.53 11.85
CA ALA A 130 1.74 -6.93 11.56
C ALA A 130 0.62 -7.62 12.36
N ALA A 131 0.63 -8.95 12.43
CA ALA A 131 -0.31 -9.72 13.23
C ALA A 131 -0.16 -9.42 14.74
N SER A 132 1.08 -9.31 15.22
CA SER A 132 1.34 -8.94 16.62
C SER A 132 0.79 -7.55 16.96
N TYR A 133 0.91 -6.59 16.04
CA TYR A 133 0.33 -5.25 16.19
C TYR A 133 -1.20 -5.30 16.24
N ILE A 134 -1.83 -6.08 15.36
CA ILE A 134 -3.30 -6.26 15.33
C ILE A 134 -3.80 -6.86 16.65
N VAL A 135 -3.12 -7.89 17.17
CA VAL A 135 -3.48 -8.52 18.45
C VAL A 135 -3.34 -7.54 19.61
N GLN A 136 -2.31 -6.69 19.61
CA GLN A 136 -2.14 -5.65 20.63
C GLN A 136 -3.20 -4.54 20.54
N SER A 137 -3.77 -4.31 19.36
CA SER A 137 -4.85 -3.35 19.14
C SER A 137 -6.25 -3.90 19.50
N LEU A 138 -6.36 -5.16 19.93
CA LEU A 138 -7.62 -5.73 20.42
C LEU A 138 -7.91 -5.19 21.83
N SER A 139 -9.02 -4.46 21.98
CA SER A 139 -9.45 -3.93 23.27
C SER A 139 -10.10 -5.01 24.14
N TYR A 140 -10.27 -4.71 25.43
CA TYR A 140 -11.00 -5.58 26.38
C TYR A 140 -12.45 -5.86 25.94
N GLU A 141 -13.05 -4.96 25.15
CA GLU A 141 -14.41 -5.09 24.63
C GLU A 141 -14.51 -6.07 23.45
N GLY A 142 -13.38 -6.64 23.00
CA GLY A 142 -13.33 -7.56 21.87
C GLY A 142 -13.37 -6.88 20.51
N ALA A 143 -13.23 -5.55 20.46
CA ALA A 143 -13.15 -4.76 19.25
C ALA A 143 -11.76 -4.15 19.07
N PHE A 144 -11.36 -3.89 17.82
CA PHE A 144 -10.06 -3.32 17.52
C PHE A 144 -10.08 -1.79 17.72
N GLY A 145 -9.06 -1.23 18.35
CA GLY A 145 -8.83 0.21 18.44
C GLY A 145 -7.90 0.69 17.32
N GLN A 146 -7.94 1.97 16.95
CA GLN A 146 -7.10 2.54 15.89
C GLN A 146 -5.58 2.31 16.10
N ARG A 147 -5.17 2.17 17.35
CA ARG A 147 -3.82 1.88 17.85
C ARG A 147 -3.90 0.98 19.08
N PRO A 148 -2.80 0.31 19.47
CA PRO A 148 -2.70 -0.34 20.77
C PRO A 148 -3.08 0.64 21.88
N PHE A 149 -3.89 0.17 22.84
CA PHE A 149 -4.36 0.94 24.01
C PHE A 149 -5.39 2.05 23.73
N ASN A 150 -5.88 2.22 22.50
CA ASN A 150 -6.98 3.13 22.21
C ASN A 150 -8.35 2.47 22.46
N GLU A 151 -9.39 3.30 22.63
CA GLU A 151 -10.78 2.85 22.69
C GLU A 151 -11.16 2.04 21.45
N ALA A 152 -12.02 1.04 21.65
CA ALA A 152 -12.57 0.25 20.57
C ALA A 152 -13.29 1.15 19.58
N HIS A 153 -12.86 1.12 18.33
CA HIS A 153 -13.50 1.83 17.25
C HIS A 153 -13.71 0.83 16.12
N GLY A 154 -14.95 0.62 15.68
CA GLY A 154 -15.31 -0.47 14.77
C GLY A 154 -14.48 -0.49 13.48
N ILE A 155 -13.37 -1.23 13.48
CA ILE A 155 -12.56 -1.57 12.32
C ILE A 155 -12.47 -3.10 12.33
N PHE A 156 -13.06 -3.73 11.32
CA PHE A 156 -12.98 -5.18 11.14
C PHE A 156 -11.84 -5.50 10.17
N ILE A 157 -10.76 -6.11 10.67
CA ILE A 157 -9.65 -6.61 9.84
C ILE A 157 -9.62 -8.12 9.95
N ASP A 158 -10.01 -8.82 8.88
CA ASP A 158 -9.88 -10.28 8.79
C ASP A 158 -8.56 -10.66 8.11
N ILE A 159 -7.54 -10.98 8.92
CA ILE A 159 -6.26 -11.50 8.44
C ILE A 159 -6.22 -13.03 8.35
N ARG A 160 -7.25 -13.74 8.85
CA ARG A 160 -7.24 -15.22 8.96
C ARG A 160 -7.25 -15.90 7.59
N TYR A 161 -7.72 -15.24 6.54
CA TYR A 161 -7.74 -15.82 5.20
C TYR A 161 -6.36 -15.87 4.50
N SER A 162 -5.34 -15.12 4.95
CA SER A 162 -4.03 -15.15 4.27
C SER A 162 -3.21 -16.41 4.58
N LYS A 163 -3.37 -17.00 5.78
CA LYS A 163 -2.65 -18.25 6.15
C LYS A 163 -3.31 -19.52 5.59
N GLN A 164 -4.60 -19.50 5.28
CA GLN A 164 -5.31 -20.69 4.80
C GLN A 164 -4.97 -21.05 3.33
N GLY A 165 -4.47 -20.10 2.53
CA GLY A 165 -4.09 -20.33 1.13
C GLY A 165 -2.74 -21.06 0.94
N VAL A 166 -1.91 -21.17 1.98
CA VAL A 166 -0.58 -21.81 1.89
C VAL A 166 -0.56 -23.22 2.50
N LEU A 167 -1.56 -23.59 3.31
CA LEU A 167 -1.64 -24.91 3.95
C LEU A 167 -2.52 -25.92 3.18
N GLY A 168 -3.03 -25.56 2.00
CA GLY A 168 -3.85 -26.44 1.14
C GLY A 168 -3.09 -27.27 0.11
N ALA A 169 -1.76 -27.13 0.00
CA ALA A 169 -0.95 -27.81 -1.02
C ALA A 169 0.17 -28.67 -0.41
N SER A 170 -0.19 -29.63 0.44
CA SER A 170 0.66 -30.79 0.71
C SER A 170 -0.20 -32.02 0.98
N GLY A 171 -0.61 -32.66 -0.11
CA GLY A 171 -1.33 -33.92 -0.11
C GLY A 171 -1.21 -34.58 -1.48
N THR A 172 -0.19 -35.41 -1.66
CA THR A 172 -0.18 -36.63 -2.49
C THR A 172 1.23 -37.23 -2.49
N GLY A 173 1.33 -38.42 -1.88
CA GLY A 173 2.52 -39.25 -1.73
C GLY A 173 2.13 -40.44 -0.88
#